data_AF-A0A7Y2EMX9-F1
#
_entry.id   AF-A0A7Y2EMX9-F1
#
_cell.length_a   1.000
_cell.length_b   1.000
_cell.length_c   1.000
_cell.angle_alpha   90.00
_cell.angle_beta   90.00
_cell.angle_gamma   90.00
#
_symmetry.space_group_name_H-M   'P 1'
#
loop_
_entity.id
_entity.type
_entity.pdbx_description
1 polymer ?
#
loop_
_entity_poly.entity_id
_entity_poly.type
_entity_poly.pdbx_seq_one_letter_code
_entity_poly.pdbx_strand_id
1 'polypeptide(L)'
;MRWRTMHLVLGALGLLLFVLTGQYMQHVANVPELADTARLQYRSLHLYLLGACAANVFVGFYMSPAAVLGKLRGLASVALILSQLMLAVSFFTEAPAGAMDRPIASFGLYFLFGAAAILVVAEVWNRFRAG
;
A
#
# COMPACT_ATOMS: atom_id res chain seq x y z
N MET A 1 -13.73 -3.19 -16.12
CA MET A 1 -14.53 -3.52 -14.91
C MET A 1 -13.76 -4.22 -13.77
N ARG A 2 -12.84 -5.17 -14.00
CA ARG A 2 -12.21 -5.95 -12.89
C ARG A 2 -11.30 -5.14 -11.93
N TRP A 3 -10.38 -4.33 -12.44
CA TRP A 3 -9.37 -3.63 -11.61
C TRP A 3 -9.95 -2.62 -10.62
N ARG A 4 -10.93 -1.84 -11.06
CA ARG A 4 -11.65 -0.89 -10.20
C ARG A 4 -12.19 -1.57 -8.94
N THR A 5 -12.95 -2.64 -9.12
CA THR A 5 -13.54 -3.39 -8.02
C THR A 5 -12.47 -4.01 -7.13
N MET A 6 -11.41 -4.58 -7.71
CA MET A 6 -10.30 -5.13 -6.93
C MET A 6 -9.63 -4.09 -6.04
N HIS A 7 -9.33 -2.91 -6.57
CA HIS A 7 -8.74 -1.82 -5.78
C HIS A 7 -9.66 -1.32 -4.67
N LEU A 8 -10.96 -1.20 -4.94
CA LEU A 8 -11.93 -0.80 -3.91
C LEU A 8 -12.08 -1.86 -2.81
N VAL A 9 -12.17 -3.14 -3.18
CA VAL A 9 -12.29 -4.25 -2.23
C VAL A 9 -11.03 -4.37 -1.39
N LEU A 10 -9.85 -4.39 -2.03
CA LEU A 10 -8.57 -4.48 -1.32
C LEU A 10 -8.32 -3.24 -0.46
N GLY A 11 -8.63 -2.05 -0.97
CA GLY A 11 -8.56 -0.81 -0.19
C GLY A 11 -9.46 -0.84 1.03
N ALA A 12 -10.72 -1.28 0.89
CA ALA A 12 -11.67 -1.38 2.00
C ALA A 12 -11.23 -2.42 3.04
N LEU A 13 -10.84 -3.62 2.60
CA LEU A 13 -10.28 -4.66 3.49
C LEU A 13 -9.00 -4.17 4.18
N GLY A 14 -8.17 -3.42 3.46
CA GLY A 14 -6.95 -2.81 3.98
C GLY A 14 -7.22 -1.75 5.04
N LEU A 15 -8.22 -0.89 4.85
CA LEU A 15 -8.64 0.09 5.87
C LEU A 15 -9.19 -0.60 7.12
N LEU A 16 -9.95 -1.69 6.95
CA LEU A 16 -10.37 -2.52 8.09
C LEU A 16 -9.14 -3.11 8.81
N LEU A 17 -8.20 -3.69 8.06
CA LEU A 17 -6.95 -4.21 8.62
C LEU A 17 -6.15 -3.12 9.34
N PHE A 18 -6.10 -1.90 8.79
CA PHE A 18 -5.46 -0.75 9.44
C PHE A 18 -6.08 -0.50 10.81
N VAL A 19 -7.41 -0.40 10.93
CA VAL A 19 -8.07 -0.23 12.24
C VAL A 19 -7.72 -1.38 13.19
N LEU A 20 -7.78 -2.62 12.72
CA LEU A 20 -7.45 -3.81 13.52
C LEU A 20 -5.99 -3.83 13.99
N THR A 21 -5.04 -3.43 13.14
CA THR A 21 -3.61 -3.33 13.52
C THR A 21 -3.39 -2.26 14.58
N GLY A 22 -4.13 -1.15 14.56
CA GLY A 22 -4.09 -0.14 15.62
C GLY A 22 -4.57 -0.70 16.96
N GLN A 23 -5.68 -1.45 16.96
CA GLN A 23 -6.16 -2.15 18.15
C GLN A 23 -5.16 -3.21 18.65
N TYR A 24 -4.57 -3.98 17.74
CA TYR A 24 -3.52 -4.95 18.05
C TYR A 24 -2.32 -4.27 18.72
N MET A 25 -1.86 -3.13 18.22
CA MET A 25 -0.73 -2.38 18.80
C MET A 25 -1.01 -1.95 20.24
N GLN A 26 -2.24 -1.55 20.54
CA GLN A 26 -2.62 -1.05 21.85
C GLN A 26 -2.90 -2.17 22.86
N HIS A 27 -3.55 -3.25 22.42
CA HIS A 27 -4.10 -4.27 23.33
C HIS A 27 -3.32 -5.58 23.36
N VAL A 28 -2.54 -5.88 22.32
CA VAL A 28 -1.85 -7.18 22.20
C VAL A 28 -0.33 -7.00 22.21
N ALA A 29 0.20 -6.16 21.34
CA ALA A 29 1.64 -5.93 21.24
C ALA A 29 2.19 -4.96 22.32
N ASN A 30 1.31 -4.28 23.08
CA ASN A 30 1.67 -3.29 24.10
C ASN A 30 2.73 -2.30 23.62
N VAL A 31 2.54 -1.79 22.40
CA VAL A 31 3.52 -0.94 21.71
C VAL A 31 4.05 0.25 22.54
N PRO A 32 3.25 0.93 23.38
CA PRO A 32 3.75 2.01 24.24
C PRO A 32 4.92 1.58 25.14
N GLU A 33 4.95 0.34 25.59
CA GLU A 33 5.94 -0.22 26.52
C GLU A 33 7.16 -0.84 25.80
N LEU A 34 7.11 -0.97 24.47
CA LEU A 34 8.22 -1.51 23.70
C LEU A 34 9.40 -0.54 23.64
N ALA A 35 10.61 -1.10 23.48
CA ALA A 35 11.81 -0.32 23.19
C ALA A 35 11.62 0.61 21.98
N ASP A 36 12.30 1.75 21.97
CA ASP A 36 12.09 2.82 20.98
C ASP A 36 12.15 2.32 19.53
N THR A 37 13.11 1.47 19.20
CA THR A 37 13.26 0.90 17.84
C THR A 37 12.02 0.11 17.41
N ALA A 38 11.58 -0.85 18.20
CA ALA A 38 10.39 -1.66 17.88
C ALA A 38 9.11 -0.80 17.87
N ARG A 39 9.00 0.15 18.81
CA ARG A 39 7.88 1.10 18.87
C ARG A 39 7.76 1.94 17.59
N LEU A 40 8.89 2.48 17.12
CA LEU A 40 8.97 3.23 15.87
C LEU A 40 8.65 2.35 14.65
N GLN A 41 9.07 1.10 14.64
CA GLN A 41 8.77 0.18 13.55
C GLN A 41 7.29 -0.14 13.43
N TYR A 42 6.61 -0.49 14.53
CA TYR A 42 5.17 -0.68 14.53
C TYR A 42 4.43 0.55 14.01
N ARG A 43 4.78 1.74 14.51
CA ARG A 43 4.13 3.00 14.10
C ARG A 43 4.37 3.33 12.63
N SER A 44 5.60 3.20 12.15
CA SER A 44 5.94 3.48 10.75
C SER A 44 5.26 2.51 9.79
N LEU A 45 5.32 1.20 10.06
CA LEU A 45 4.67 0.19 9.22
C LEU A 45 3.15 0.32 9.22
N HIS A 46 2.55 0.68 10.35
CA HIS A 46 1.13 1.00 10.43
C HIS A 46 0.73 2.17 9.52
N LEU A 47 1.53 3.25 9.49
CA LEU A 47 1.30 4.38 8.59
C LEU A 47 1.57 4.04 7.12
N TYR A 48 2.57 3.21 6.82
CA TYR A 48 2.84 2.77 5.46
C TYR A 48 1.70 1.91 4.91
N LEU A 49 1.17 1.00 5.75
CA LEU A 49 -0.02 0.21 5.42
C LEU A 49 -1.20 1.11 5.10
N LEU A 50 -1.47 2.13 5.93
CA LEU A 50 -2.52 3.12 5.64
C LEU A 50 -2.32 3.78 4.28
N GLY A 51 -1.09 4.21 3.97
CA GLY A 51 -0.75 4.84 2.70
C GLY A 51 -1.07 3.95 1.49
N ALA A 52 -0.69 2.67 1.54
CA ALA A 52 -1.00 1.72 0.48
C ALA A 52 -2.50 1.42 0.36
N CYS A 53 -3.22 1.32 1.48
CA CYS A 53 -4.68 1.11 1.49
C CYS A 53 -5.42 2.30 0.90
N ALA A 54 -5.08 3.52 1.33
CA ALA A 54 -5.67 4.76 0.81
C ALA A 54 -5.39 4.91 -0.69
N ALA A 55 -4.18 4.61 -1.15
CA ALA A 55 -3.85 4.63 -2.58
C ALA A 55 -4.71 3.64 -3.38
N ASN A 56 -4.95 2.42 -2.87
CA ASN A 56 -5.88 1.47 -3.50
C ASN A 56 -7.30 2.04 -3.58
N VAL A 57 -7.82 2.62 -2.49
CA VAL A 57 -9.15 3.26 -2.50
C VAL A 57 -9.22 4.37 -3.54
N PHE A 58 -8.25 5.29 -3.59
CA PHE A 58 -8.26 6.41 -4.51
C PHE A 58 -8.14 5.96 -5.97
N VAL A 59 -7.24 5.02 -6.27
CA VAL A 59 -7.13 4.46 -7.63
C VAL A 59 -8.45 3.78 -8.02
N GLY A 60 -9.05 2.99 -7.14
CA GLY A 60 -10.36 2.37 -7.39
C GLY A 60 -11.48 3.39 -7.57
N PHE A 61 -11.48 4.50 -6.83
CA PHE A 61 -12.50 5.53 -6.92
C PHE A 61 -12.41 6.32 -8.23
N TYR A 62 -11.20 6.73 -8.63
CA TYR A 62 -10.98 7.58 -9.81
C TYR A 62 -10.78 6.80 -11.13
N MET A 63 -10.64 5.47 -11.08
CA MET A 63 -10.48 4.67 -12.30
C MET A 63 -11.78 4.66 -13.15
N SER A 64 -11.72 5.28 -14.33
CA SER A 64 -12.83 5.28 -15.29
C SER A 64 -13.08 3.86 -15.85
N PRO A 65 -14.35 3.39 -15.89
CA PRO A 65 -14.71 2.10 -16.48
C PRO A 65 -14.47 2.00 -17.98
N ALA A 66 -14.47 3.15 -18.69
CA ALA A 66 -14.44 3.25 -20.15
C ALA A 66 -13.02 3.32 -20.72
N ALA A 67 -12.00 3.53 -19.88
CA ALA A 67 -10.62 3.54 -20.34
C ALA A 67 -10.15 2.10 -20.59
N VAL A 68 -9.82 1.78 -21.85
CA VAL A 68 -8.99 0.59 -22.14
C VAL A 68 -7.72 0.73 -21.31
N LEU A 69 -7.48 -0.23 -20.41
CA LEU A 69 -6.30 -0.20 -19.56
C LEU A 69 -5.06 -0.39 -20.44
N GLY A 70 -4.27 0.66 -20.61
CA GLY A 70 -2.92 0.54 -21.17
C GLY A 70 -2.05 -0.36 -20.29
N LYS A 71 -1.09 -1.07 -20.89
CA LYS A 71 -0.16 -2.00 -20.19
C LYS A 71 0.45 -1.38 -18.92
N LEU A 72 0.80 -0.09 -18.96
CA LEU A 72 1.34 0.65 -17.81
C LEU A 72 0.37 0.76 -16.64
N ARG A 73 -0.92 1.05 -16.89
CA ARG A 73 -1.94 1.11 -15.83
C ARG A 73 -2.15 -0.26 -15.17
N GLY A 74 -2.06 -1.34 -15.95
CA GLY A 74 -2.14 -2.71 -15.44
C GLY A 74 -0.95 -3.04 -14.53
N LEU A 75 0.27 -2.70 -14.97
CA LEU A 75 1.48 -2.89 -14.18
C LEU A 75 1.44 -2.09 -12.87
N ALA A 76 0.99 -0.83 -12.90
CA ALA A 76 0.80 -0.02 -11.71
C ALA A 76 -0.22 -0.64 -10.74
N SER A 77 -1.31 -1.21 -11.27
CA SER A 77 -2.34 -1.87 -10.46
C SER A 77 -1.77 -3.07 -9.71
N VAL A 78 -0.99 -3.91 -10.39
CA VAL A 78 -0.30 -5.06 -9.77
C VAL A 78 0.70 -4.60 -8.71
N ALA A 79 1.54 -3.61 -9.03
CA ALA A 79 2.49 -3.06 -8.06
C ALA A 79 1.80 -2.52 -6.80
N LEU A 80 0.68 -1.80 -6.95
CA LEU A 80 -0.04 -1.24 -5.82
C LEU A 80 -0.68 -2.31 -4.91
N ILE A 81 -1.16 -3.40 -5.50
CA ILE A 81 -1.69 -4.55 -4.74
C ILE A 81 -0.55 -5.25 -3.99
N LEU A 82 0.57 -5.54 -4.67
CA LEU A 82 1.74 -6.15 -4.06
C LEU A 82 2.27 -5.30 -2.90
N SER A 83 2.33 -3.98 -3.07
CA SER A 83 2.69 -3.04 -2.02
C SER A 83 1.86 -3.24 -0.75
N GLN A 84 0.53 -3.22 -0.87
CA GLN A 84 -0.36 -3.38 0.27
C GLN A 84 -0.16 -4.75 0.96
N LEU A 85 -0.04 -5.83 0.19
CA LEU A 85 0.16 -7.17 0.74
C LEU A 85 1.50 -7.28 1.48
N MET A 86 2.59 -6.78 0.89
CA MET A 86 3.91 -6.82 1.50
C MET A 86 3.98 -5.97 2.78
N LEU A 87 3.38 -4.79 2.78
CA LEU A 87 3.33 -3.93 3.98
C LEU A 87 2.47 -4.55 5.09
N ALA A 88 1.38 -5.24 4.73
CA ALA A 88 0.58 -6.00 5.70
C ALA A 88 1.39 -7.16 6.31
N VAL A 89 2.12 -7.93 5.50
CA VAL A 89 2.98 -9.02 5.99
C VAL A 89 4.10 -8.47 6.87
N SER A 90 4.81 -7.45 6.40
CA SER A 90 5.90 -6.78 7.11
C SER A 90 5.48 -6.29 8.49
N PHE A 91 4.26 -5.76 8.63
CA PHE A 91 3.73 -5.35 9.94
C PHE A 91 3.73 -6.49 10.96
N PHE A 92 3.42 -7.73 10.56
CA PHE A 92 3.37 -8.88 11.48
C PHE A 92 4.70 -9.62 11.61
N THR A 93 5.59 -9.54 10.63
CA THR A 93 6.84 -10.31 10.63
C THR A 93 8.07 -9.47 11.01
N GLU A 94 8.15 -8.22 10.55
CA GLU A 94 9.33 -7.37 10.72
C GLU A 94 9.19 -6.42 11.91
N ALA A 95 7.99 -5.89 12.18
CA ALA A 95 7.78 -4.99 13.33
C ALA A 95 8.09 -5.63 14.70
N PRO A 96 7.71 -6.90 14.97
CA PRO A 96 8.05 -7.55 16.24
C PRO A 96 9.53 -7.89 16.35
N ALA A 97 10.23 -8.11 15.23
CA ALA A 97 11.63 -8.48 15.22
C ALA A 97 12.54 -7.33 15.69
N GLY A 98 12.09 -6.07 15.54
CA GLY A 98 12.86 -4.90 15.96
C GLY A 98 14.18 -4.71 15.20
N ALA A 99 14.40 -5.50 14.14
CA ALA A 99 15.63 -5.50 13.36
C ALA A 99 15.69 -4.27 12.46
N MET A 100 16.88 -3.68 12.29
CA MET A 100 17.05 -2.51 11.41
C MET A 100 16.76 -2.85 9.95
N ASP A 101 17.09 -4.07 9.53
CA ASP A 101 16.80 -4.54 8.18
C ASP A 101 15.34 -4.99 8.04
N ARG A 102 14.69 -4.50 6.99
CA ARG A 102 13.24 -4.66 6.73
C ARG A 102 13.00 -4.83 5.23
N PRO A 103 13.49 -5.92 4.62
CA PRO A 103 13.44 -6.09 3.18
C PRO A 103 12.00 -6.12 2.65
N ILE A 104 11.06 -6.74 3.37
CA ILE A 104 9.67 -6.86 2.93
C ILE A 104 9.01 -5.47 2.93
N ALA A 105 9.19 -4.68 4.00
CA ALA A 105 8.73 -3.29 4.06
C ALA A 105 9.28 -2.47 2.90
N SER A 106 10.58 -2.61 2.64
CA SER A 106 11.31 -1.82 1.65
C SER A 106 10.79 -2.10 0.25
N PHE A 107 10.65 -3.38 -0.13
CA PHE A 107 10.02 -3.75 -1.40
C PHE A 107 8.56 -3.28 -1.48
N GLY A 108 7.79 -3.39 -0.39
CA GLY A 108 6.43 -2.87 -0.32
C GLY A 108 6.35 -1.38 -0.62
N LEU A 109 7.28 -0.58 -0.08
CA LEU A 109 7.40 0.86 -0.37
C LEU A 109 7.88 1.13 -1.80
N TYR A 110 8.83 0.36 -2.33
CA TYR A 110 9.27 0.50 -3.71
C TYR A 110 8.16 0.20 -4.72
N PHE A 111 7.31 -0.79 -4.43
CA PHE A 111 6.12 -1.05 -5.24
C PHE A 111 5.10 0.09 -5.15
N LEU A 112 4.90 0.68 -3.95
CA LEU A 112 4.02 1.84 -3.78
C LEU A 112 4.49 3.02 -4.64
N PHE A 113 5.77 3.36 -4.50
CA PHE A 113 6.41 4.43 -5.25
C PHE A 113 6.37 4.15 -6.76
N GLY A 114 6.76 2.93 -7.17
CA GLY A 114 6.77 2.50 -8.55
C GLY A 114 5.40 2.58 -9.21
N ALA A 115 4.35 2.17 -8.50
CA ALA A 115 2.97 2.29 -8.99
C ALA A 115 2.61 3.76 -9.28
N ALA A 116 2.92 4.68 -8.35
CA ALA A 116 2.67 6.11 -8.53
C ALA A 116 3.48 6.68 -9.71
N ALA A 117 4.76 6.34 -9.81
CA ALA A 117 5.62 6.79 -10.90
C ALA A 117 5.11 6.30 -12.28
N ILE A 118 4.71 5.03 -12.38
CA ILE A 118 4.15 4.46 -13.62
C ILE A 118 2.85 5.19 -14.00
N LEU A 119 1.98 5.49 -13.04
CA LEU A 119 0.73 6.23 -13.31
C LEU A 119 1.01 7.64 -13.83
N VAL A 120 1.99 8.35 -13.26
CA VAL A 120 2.42 9.68 -13.73
C VAL A 120 2.94 9.59 -15.16
N VAL A 121 3.87 8.68 -15.44
CA VAL A 121 4.43 8.49 -16.79
C VAL A 121 3.34 8.14 -17.80
N ALA A 122 2.43 7.24 -17.44
CA ALA A 122 1.33 6.84 -18.32
C ALA A 122 0.41 8.03 -18.65
N GLU A 123 0.10 8.88 -17.67
CA GLU A 123 -0.76 10.04 -17.88
C GLU A 123 -0.07 11.11 -18.74
N VAL A 124 1.19 11.43 -18.44
CA VAL A 124 1.98 12.38 -19.23
C VAL A 124 2.10 11.91 -20.68
N TRP A 125 2.41 10.63 -20.90
CA TRP A 125 2.52 10.04 -22.24
C TRP A 125 1.21 10.13 -23.03
N ASN A 126 0.07 9.88 -22.37
CA ASN A 126 -1.23 9.96 -23.02
C ASN A 126 -1.55 11.40 -23.46
N ARG A 127 -1.20 12.41 -22.65
CA ARG A 127 -1.41 13.83 -23.00
C ARG A 127 -0.57 14.25 -24.20
N PHE A 128 0.69 13.80 -24.29
CA PHE A 128 1.55 14.09 -25.44
C PHE A 128 1.07 13.45 -26.76
N ARG A 129 0.33 12.34 -26.70
CA ARG A 129 -0.21 11.68 -27.90
C ARG A 129 -1.56 12.22 -28.36
N ALA A 130 -2.27 12.94 -27.50
CA ALA A 130 -3.62 13.44 -27.75
C ALA A 130 -3.66 14.90 -28.25
N GLY A 131 -2.54 15.62 -28.16
CA GLY A 131 -2.32 16.94 -28.79
C GLY A 131 -1.50 16.78 -30.07
#